data_AF-A0A936GL89-F1
#
_entry.id   AF-A0A936GL89-F1
#
_cell.length_a   1.000
_cell.length_b   1.000
_cell.length_c   1.000
_cell.angle_alpha   90.00
_cell.angle_beta   90.00
_cell.angle_gamma   90.00
#
_symmetry.space_group_name_H-M   'P 1'
#
loop_
_entity.id
_entity.type
_entity.pdbx_description
1 polymer ?
#
loop_
_entity_poly.entity_id
_entity_poly.type
_entity_poly.pdbx_seq_one_letter_code
_entity_poly.pdbx_strand_id
1 'polypeptide(L)' 'MDKFQKRVIEKVRHTIGKTIAEYNLIEHDDHVLIGVSGGKDSLILLETLSERRKYLPIDYKLTAVHIKCFEYSL' A
#
# COMPACT_ATOMS: atom_id res chain seq x y z
N MET A 1 -19.39 2.59 -9.02
CA MET A 1 -18.20 1.90 -9.59
C MET A 1 -18.69 0.78 -10.47
N ASP A 2 -18.29 0.79 -11.74
CA ASP A 2 -18.70 -0.23 -12.71
C ASP A 2 -18.16 -1.62 -12.31
N LYS A 3 -18.79 -2.69 -12.82
CA LYS A 3 -18.42 -4.08 -12.56
C LYS A 3 -16.98 -4.39 -13.00
N PHE A 4 -16.51 -3.80 -14.10
CA PHE A 4 -15.14 -3.97 -14.56
C PHE A 4 -14.14 -3.35 -13.60
N GLN A 5 -14.35 -2.11 -13.16
CA GLN A 5 -13.50 -1.44 -12.16
C GLN A 5 -13.37 -2.26 -10.86
N LYS A 6 -14.48 -2.82 -10.36
CA LYS A 6 -14.47 -3.69 -9.17
C LYS A 6 -13.54 -4.88 -9.34
N ARG A 7 -13.63 -5.60 -10.46
CA ARG A 7 -12.79 -6.79 -10.73
C ARG A 7 -11.31 -6.45 -10.78
N VAL A 8 -10.95 -5.30 -11.36
CA VAL A 8 -9.56 -4.85 -11.44
C VAL A 8 -9.01 -4.57 -10.04
N ILE A 9 -9.76 -3.84 -9.20
CA ILE A 9 -9.36 -3.52 -7.83
C ILE A 9 -9.20 -4.78 -6.99
N GLU A 10 -10.15 -5.72 -7.08
CA GLU A 10 -10.08 -7.01 -6.37
C GLU A 10 -8.84 -7.81 -6.80
N LYS A 11 -8.53 -7.84 -8.10
CA LYS A 11 -7.34 -8.51 -8.62
C LYS A 11 -6.06 -7.90 -8.05
N VAL A 12 -5.95 -6.57 -8.03
CA VAL A 12 -4.78 -5.87 -7.46
C VAL A 12 -4.62 -6.17 -5.98
N ARG A 13 -5.70 -6.05 -5.19
CA ARG A 13 -5.70 -6.34 -3.75
C ARG A 13 -5.30 -7.79 -3.47
N HIS A 14 -5.79 -8.74 -4.27
CA HIS A 14 -5.46 -10.15 -4.15
C HIS A 14 -3.98 -10.41 -4.47
N THR A 15 -3.46 -9.86 -5.58
CA THR A 15 -2.05 -10.00 -5.95
C THR A 15 -1.13 -9.45 -4.86
N ILE A 16 -1.38 -8.23 -4.36
CA ILE A 16 -0.59 -7.63 -3.28
C ILE A 16 -0.59 -8.54 -2.05
N GLY A 17 -1.78 -9.04 -1.65
CA GLY A 17 -1.90 -9.91 -0.49
C GLY A 17 -1.16 -11.24 -0.63
N LYS A 18 -1.24 -11.86 -1.81
CA LYS A 18 -0.52 -13.09 -2.12
C LYS A 18 0.99 -12.85 -2.05
N THR A 19 1.48 -11.79 -2.66
CA THR A 19 2.91 -11.45 -2.66
C THR A 19 3.44 -11.20 -1.24
N ILE A 20 2.71 -10.47 -0.41
CA ILE A 20 3.12 -10.24 0.99
C ILE A 20 3.28 -11.56 1.75
N ALA A 21 2.33 -12.48 1.59
CA ALA A 21 2.36 -13.78 2.26
C ALA A 21 3.42 -14.73 1.67
N GLU A 22 3.61 -14.71 0.34
CA GLU A 22 4.56 -15.58 -0.36
C GLU A 22 6.02 -15.24 -0.02
N TYR A 23 6.30 -13.96 0.22
CA TYR A 23 7.66 -13.46 0.50
C TYR A 23 7.87 -13.01 1.95
N ASN A 24 6.90 -13.24 2.85
CA ASN A 24 6.94 -12.79 4.25
C ASN A 24 7.37 -11.31 4.39
N LEU A 25 6.71 -10.42 3.63
CA LEU A 25 7.14 -9.01 3.55
C LEU A 25 6.70 -8.16 4.75
N ILE A 26 5.65 -8.59 5.46
CA ILE A 26 5.07 -7.87 6.60
C ILE A 26 4.63 -8.91 7.63
N GLU A 27 5.12 -8.77 8.85
CA GLU A 27 4.83 -9.60 10.00
C GLU A 27 4.08 -8.82 11.09
N HIS A 28 3.71 -9.51 12.18
CA HIS A 28 3.09 -8.86 13.33
C HIS A 28 4.06 -7.89 13.99
N ASP A 29 3.55 -6.75 14.46
CA ASP A 29 4.29 -5.67 15.13
C ASP A 29 5.28 -4.90 14.24
N ASP A 30 5.30 -5.17 12.93
CA ASP A 30 6.09 -4.37 11.99
C ASP A 30 5.65 -2.91 11.95
N HIS A 31 6.62 -2.01 11.75
CA HIS A 31 6.36 -0.62 11.41
C HIS A 31 6.79 -0.35 9.97
N VAL A 32 5.82 -0.38 9.07
CA VAL A 32 6.02 -0.22 7.64
C VAL A 32 5.93 1.25 7.24
N LEU A 33 7.02 1.76 6.65
CA LEU A 33 7.07 3.08 6.04
C LEU A 33 6.82 2.97 4.53
N ILE A 34 5.89 3.79 4.01
CA ILE A 34 5.57 3.85 2.58
C ILE A 34 6.01 5.19 2.03
N GLY A 35 6.91 5.17 1.04
CA GLY A 35 7.22 6.33 0.22
C GLY A 35 6.07 6.66 -0.72
N VAL A 36 5.45 7.82 -0.55
CA VAL A 36 4.36 8.32 -1.40
C VAL A 36 4.94 9.35 -2.36
N SER A 37 4.96 9.04 -3.65
CA SER A 37 5.43 9.97 -4.68
C SER A 37 4.35 10.97 -5.14
N GLY A 38 3.08 10.69 -4.81
CA GLY A 38 1.91 11.37 -5.39
C GLY A 38 1.37 10.66 -6.64
N GLY A 39 2.08 9.64 -7.14
CA GLY A 39 1.60 8.79 -8.23
C GLY A 39 0.59 7.74 -7.76
N LYS A 40 -0.29 7.33 -8.69
CA LYS A 40 -1.34 6.32 -8.47
C LYS A 40 -0.82 5.03 -7.84
N ASP A 41 0.38 4.58 -8.22
CA ASP A 41 0.91 3.28 -7.78
C ASP A 41 1.25 3.32 -6.28
N SER A 42 1.88 4.39 -5.81
CA SER A 42 2.17 4.59 -4.38
C SER A 42 0.91 4.81 -3.54
N LEU A 43 -0.10 5.46 -4.10
CA LEU A 43 -1.38 5.69 -3.43
C LEU A 43 -2.21 4.41 -3.31
N ILE A 44 -2.26 3.60 -4.38
CA ILE A 44 -2.95 2.30 -4.38
C ILE A 44 -2.28 1.34 -3.38
N LEU A 45 -0.94 1.35 -3.30
CA LEU A 45 -0.21 0.55 -2.32
C LEU A 45 -0.57 0.97 -0.87
N LEU A 46 -0.53 2.28 -0.59
CA LEU A 46 -0.91 2.83 0.72
C LEU A 46 -2.35 2.47 1.10
N GLU A 47 -3.30 2.68 0.18
CA GLU A 47 -4.71 2.36 0.40
C GLU A 47 -4.89 0.87 0.67
N THR A 48 -4.32 0.01 -0.17
CA THR A 48 -4.45 -1.44 -0.05
C THR A 48 -3.89 -1.95 1.27
N LEU A 49 -2.70 -1.51 1.68
CA LEU A 49 -2.11 -1.91 2.96
C LEU A 49 -2.92 -1.37 4.14
N SER A 50 -3.35 -0.10 4.08
CA SER A 50 -4.18 0.49 5.14
C SER A 50 -5.51 -0.26 5.34
N GLU A 51 -6.17 -0.64 4.25
CA GLU A 51 -7.43 -1.41 4.30
C GLU A 51 -7.22 -2.84 4.79
N ARG A 52 -6.13 -3.51 4.37
CA ARG A 52 -5.84 -4.90 4.76
C ARG A 52 -5.71 -5.07 6.28
N ARG A 53 -5.22 -4.06 7.00
CA ARG A 53 -5.15 -4.08 8.48
C ARG A 53 -6.50 -4.33 9.15
N LYS A 54 -7.62 -3.98 8.51
CA LYS A 54 -8.96 -4.20 9.06
C LYS A 54 -9.39 -5.67 9.07
N TYR A 55 -8.74 -6.52 8.26
CA TYR A 55 -9.20 -7.89 7.99
C TYR A 55 -8.12 -8.95 8.22
N LEU A 56 -6.86 -8.57 8.40
CA LEU A 56 -5.77 -9.51 8.66
C LEU A 56 -5.65 -9.82 10.16
N PRO A 57 -5.27 -11.06 10.52
CA PRO A 57 -5.01 -11.47 11.90
C PRO A 57 -3.62 -11.03 12.39
N ILE A 58 -3.01 -10.02 11.77
CA ILE A 58 -1.74 -9.42 12.17
C ILE A 58 -1.94 -7.92 12.32
N ASP A 59 -1.47 -7.36 13.43
CA ASP A 59 -1.39 -5.91 13.60
C ASP A 59 -0.01 -5.40 13.17
N TYR A 60 0.01 -4.28 12.44
CA TYR A 60 1.22 -3.58 12.02
C TYR A 60 0.93 -2.09 11.85
N LYS A 61 1.97 -1.28 12.08
CA LYS A 61 1.91 0.18 11.94
C LYS A 61 2.25 0.59 10.51
N LEU A 62 1.55 1.60 10.01
CA LEU A 62 1.74 2.13 8.66
C LEU A 62 1.99 3.64 8.72
N THR A 63 3.09 4.10 8.14
CA THR A 63 3.41 5.54 8.03
C THR A 63 3.69 5.91 6.58
N ALA A 64 2.94 6.88 6.06
CA ALA A 64 3.18 7.44 4.73
C ALA A 64 4.15 8.62 4.81
N VAL A 65 5.14 8.65 3.93
CA VAL A 65 6.12 9.74 3.81
C VAL A 65 6.16 10.24 2.38
N HIS A 66 5.88 11.54 2.19
CA HIS A 66 6.01 12.20 0.90
C HIS A 66 7.23 13.12 0.91
N ILE A 67 8.13 12.95 -0.06
CA ILE A 67 9.31 13.79 -0.23
C ILE A 67 8.99 14.84 -1.29
N LYS A 68 9.03 16.12 -0.89
CA LYS A 68 8.88 17.24 -1.81
C LYS A 68 10.26 17.76 -2.17
N CYS A 69 10.74 17.39 -3.36
CA CYS A 69 11.94 17.97 -3.92
C CYS A 69 11.61 19.36 -4.50
N PHE A 70 12.26 20.39 -3.99
CA PHE A 70 12.26 21.71 -4.60
C PHE A 70 13.62 21.90 -5.28
N GLU A 71 13.62 22.20 -6.57
CA GLU A 71 14.81 22.76 -7.20
C GLU A 71 14.90 24.23 -6.78
N TYR A 72 15.93 24.54 -5.99
CA TYR A 72 16.32 25.93 -5.80
C TYR A 72 17.04 26.36 -7.07
N SER A 73 16.40 27.19 -7.89
CA SER A 73 17.12 27.96 -8.90
C SER A 73 18.01 28.96 -8.16
N LEU A 74 19.33 28.74 -8.23
CA LEU A 74 20.36 29.70 -7.81
C LEU A 74 20.51 30.81 -8.86
#